data_AF-A0A929IE14-F1
#
_entry.id   AF-A0A929IE14-F1
#
_cell.length_a   1.000
_cell.length_b   1.000
_cell.length_c   1.000
_cell.angle_alpha   90.00
_cell.angle_beta   90.00
_cell.angle_gamma   90.00
#
_symmetry.space_group_name_H-M   'P 1'
#
loop_
_entity.id
_entity.type
_entity.pdbx_description
1 polymer ?
#
loop_
_entity_poly.entity_id
_entity_poly.type
_entity_poly.pdbx_seq_one_letter_code
_entity_poly.pdbx_strand_id
1 'polypeptide(L)' 'MQVPGFLAAAGSAGLNKKREKDLGIIFSRVPATVAGVFTRNLIKAAPV' A
#
# COMPACT_ATOMS: atom_id res chain seq x y z
N MET A 1 12.60 8.90 9.91
CA MET A 1 13.57 8.37 8.92
C MET A 1 12.90 8.41 7.55
N GLN A 2 13.40 9.20 6.60
CA GLN A 2 12.85 9.28 5.23
C GLN A 2 13.77 8.49 4.29
N VAL A 3 13.19 7.71 3.38
CA VAL A 3 13.93 7.03 2.31
C VAL A 3 14.02 7.96 1.11
N PRO A 4 15.22 8.40 0.68
CA PRO A 4 15.35 9.28 -0.47
C PRO A 4 14.65 8.72 -1.71
N GLY A 5 13.89 9.57 -2.40
CA GLY A 5 13.15 9.20 -3.61
C GLY A 5 11.76 8.62 -3.39
N PHE A 6 11.42 8.15 -2.18
CA PHE A 6 10.11 7.59 -1.86
C PHE A 6 9.26 8.54 -1.01
N LEU A 7 7.96 8.58 -1.32
CA LEU A 7 6.93 9.26 -0.54
C LEU A 7 6.01 8.22 0.09
N ALA A 8 5.57 8.49 1.31
CA ALA A 8 4.55 7.72 1.99
C ALA A 8 3.44 8.65 2.45
N ALA A 9 2.19 8.25 2.22
CA ALA A 9 1.01 8.97 2.67
C ALA A 9 0.04 7.99 3.31
N ALA A 10 -0.71 8.48 4.30
CA ALA A 10 -1.78 7.72 4.94
C ALA A 10 -2.99 8.63 5.17
N GLY A 11 -4.18 8.11 4.89
CA GLY A 11 -5.43 8.85 4.97
C GLY A 11 -6.61 7.98 5.43
N SER A 12 -7.75 8.63 5.64
CA SER A 12 -9.03 7.98 5.91
C SER A 12 -9.84 7.94 4.61
N ALA A 13 -10.05 6.74 4.08
CA ALA A 13 -10.90 6.41 2.94
C ALA A 13 -12.29 5.89 3.38
N GLY A 14 -12.53 5.68 4.67
CA GLY A 14 -13.83 5.25 5.19
C GLY A 14 -14.10 3.75 5.06
N LEU A 15 -13.04 2.95 4.92
CA LEU A 15 -13.10 1.49 4.98
C LEU A 15 -13.33 1.00 6.41
N ASN A 16 -12.80 1.73 7.40
CA ASN A 16 -13.05 1.47 8.81
C ASN A 16 -14.19 2.34 9.37
N LYS A 17 -14.87 1.85 10.42
CA LYS A 17 -15.99 2.56 11.07
C LYS A 17 -15.54 3.72 11.96
N LYS A 18 -14.25 3.79 12.30
CA LYS A 18 -13.70 4.71 13.31
C LYS A 18 -13.06 5.97 12.71
N ARG A 19 -13.11 6.16 11.38
CA ARG A 19 -12.43 7.24 10.65
C ARG A 19 -10.93 7.34 10.97
N GLU A 20 -10.33 6.21 11.34
CA GLU A 20 -8.89 6.11 11.52
C GLU A 20 -8.21 6.01 10.14
N LYS A 21 -6.90 6.21 10.07
CA LYS A 21 -6.16 6.00 8.82
C LYS A 21 -6.28 4.53 8.39
N ASP A 22 -6.97 4.28 7.28
CA ASP A 22 -7.22 2.96 6.68
C ASP A 22 -6.68 2.82 5.26
N LEU A 23 -6.16 3.90 4.69
CA LEU A 23 -5.50 3.90 3.39
C LEU A 23 -4.04 4.29 3.56
N GLY A 24 -3.15 3.49 2.98
CA GLY A 24 -1.73 3.78 2.86
C GLY A 24 -1.29 3.76 1.40
N ILE A 25 -0.44 4.71 1.01
CA ILE A 25 0.16 4.78 -0.32
C ILE A 25 1.67 4.96 -0.16
N ILE A 26 2.43 4.18 -0.93
CA ILE A 26 3.87 4.34 -1.10
C ILE A 26 4.12 4.67 -2.57
N PHE A 27 4.89 5.71 -2.84
CA PHE A 27 5.15 6.21 -4.19
C PHE A 27 6.65 6.45 -4.41
N SER A 28 7.18 5.94 -5.52
CA SER A 28 8.53 6.26 -5.98
C SER A 28 8.50 7.45 -6.93
N ARG A 29 9.29 8.49 -6.66
CA ARG A 29 9.42 9.66 -7.56
C ARG A 29 10.21 9.37 -8.83
N VAL A 30 10.87 8.22 -8.90
CA VAL A 30 11.65 7.73 -10.05
C VAL A 30 11.19 6.31 -10.41
N PRO A 31 11.42 5.83 -11.64
CA PRO A 31 11.17 4.43 -11.97
C PRO A 31 11.88 3.49 -10.98
N ALA A 32 11.16 2.48 -10.49
CA ALA A 32 11.68 1.53 -9.51
C ALA A 32 11.49 0.10 -9.98
N THR A 33 12.52 -0.73 -9.79
CA THR A 33 12.41 -2.18 -9.95
C THR A 33 11.76 -2.76 -8.70
N VAL A 34 10.73 -3.60 -8.86
CA VAL A 34 9.99 -4.20 -7.75
C VAL A 34 9.94 -5.72 -7.87
N ALA A 35 9.95 -6.41 -6.74
CA ALA A 35 9.68 -7.84 -6.62
C ALA A 35 8.66 -8.05 -5.50
N GLY A 36 7.64 -8.88 -5.75
CA GLY A 36 6.58 -9.19 -4.79
C GLY A 36 6.17 -10.65 -4.89
N VAL A 37 5.87 -11.26 -3.75
CA VAL A 37 5.28 -12.61 -3.66
C VAL A 37 3.90 -12.51 -3.04
N PHE A 38 2.97 -13.34 -3.50
CA PHE A 38 1.56 -13.28 -3.13
C PHE A 38 1.09 -14.59 -2.48
N THR A 39 -0.11 -14.57 -1.90
CA THR A 39 -0.71 -15.77 -1.29
C THR A 39 -1.00 -16.85 -2.34
N ARG A 40 -0.85 -18.12 -1.93
CA ARG A 40 -1.18 -19.30 -2.74
C ARG A 40 -2.56 -19.90 -2.40
N ASN A 41 -3.35 -19.22 -1.59
CA ASN A 41 -4.69 -19.70 -1.21
C ASN A 41 -5.58 -19.88 -2.46
N LEU A 42 -6.41 -20.91 -2.44
CA LEU A 42 -7.42 -21.18 -3.47
C LEU A 42 -8.48 -20.08 -3.51
N ILE A 43 -8.87 -19.57 -2.34
CA ILE A 43 -9.77 -18.42 -2.21
C ILE A 43 -8.91 -17.18 -2.01
N LYS A 44 -8.86 -16.33 -3.02
CA LYS A 44 -8.08 -15.10 -3.05
C LYS A 44 -8.98 -13.93 -3.44
N ALA A 45 -8.69 -12.78 -2.84
CA ALA A 45 -9.37 -11.54 -3.17
C ALA A 45 -8.76 -10.94 -4.44
N ALA A 46 -9.51 -10.11 -5.15
CA ALA A 46 -9.07 -9.43 -6.37
C ALA A 46 -7.68 -8.74 -6.35
N PRO A 47 -7.15 -8.19 -5.22
CA PRO A 47 -5.84 -7.54 -5.24
C PRO A 47 -4.64 -8.49 -5.37
N VAL A 48 -4.81 -9.82 -5.31
CA VAL A 48 -3.72 -10.80 -5.35
C VAL A 48 -4.03 -12.06 -6.16
#